data_AF-A0A7L3J2D9-F1
#
_entry.id   AF-A0A7L3J2D9-F1
#
_cell.length_a   1.000
_cell.length_b   1.000
_cell.length_c   1.000
_cell.angle_alpha   90.00
_cell.angle_beta   90.00
_cell.angle_gamma   90.00
#
_symmetry.space_group_name_H-M   'P 1'
#
loop_
_entity.id
_entity.type
_entity.pdbx_description
1 polymer ?
#
loop_
_entity_poly.entity_id
_entity_poly.type
_entity_poly.pdbx_seq_one_letter_code
_entity_poly.pdbx_strand_id
1 'polypeptide(L)'
;REIIRRKAVQALYKFYLIAPNQVQHIHDKFRKALCDRDAGVMAASLHIYLQMIKENSSGYKDLTGSFVTILKQVVGGKLPIDFNYHSVPAPWLQIQLLR
;
A
#
# COMPACT_ATOMS: atom_id res chain seq x y z
N ARG A 1 -16.80 6.77 1.02
CA ARG A 1 -16.50 6.35 -0.38
C ARG A 1 -15.17 5.58 -0.49
N GLU A 2 -14.31 5.70 0.51
CA GLU A 2 -12.97 5.16 0.66
C GLU A 2 -12.97 3.63 0.64
N ILE A 3 -13.97 3.01 1.27
CA ILE A 3 -14.15 1.55 1.25
C ILE A 3 -14.27 0.98 -0.17
N ILE A 4 -14.85 1.74 -1.10
CA ILE A 4 -14.95 1.36 -2.51
C ILE A 4 -13.57 1.42 -3.16
N ARG A 5 -12.81 2.51 -2.94
CA ARG A 5 -11.43 2.63 -3.45
C ARG A 5 -10.54 1.50 -2.93
N ARG A 6 -10.64 1.17 -1.64
CA ARG A 6 -9.90 0.06 -1.02
C ARG A 6 -10.21 -1.27 -1.68
N LYS A 7 -11.50 -1.59 -1.85
CA LYS A 7 -11.94 -2.83 -2.52
C LYS A 7 -11.54 -2.84 -4.00
N ALA A 8 -11.61 -1.70 -4.69
CA ALA A 8 -11.21 -1.59 -6.08
C ALA A 8 -9.72 -1.87 -6.28
N VAL A 9 -8.86 -1.38 -5.39
CA VAL A 9 -7.41 -1.67 -5.40
C VAL A 9 -7.15 -3.17 -5.25
N GLN A 10 -7.84 -3.83 -4.31
CA GLN A 10 -7.73 -5.28 -4.12
C GLN A 10 -8.24 -6.08 -5.33
N ALA A 11 -9.39 -5.68 -5.90
CA ALA A 11 -9.96 -6.31 -7.08
C ALA A 11 -9.05 -6.15 -8.30
N LEU A 12 -8.45 -4.98 -8.49
CA LEU A 12 -7.50 -4.72 -9.57
C LEU A 12 -6.27 -5.64 -9.48
N TYR A 13 -5.76 -5.86 -8.27
CA TYR A 13 -4.69 -6.82 -8.05
C TYR A 13 -5.13 -8.26 -8.34
N LYS A 14 -6.38 -8.64 -8.06
CA LYS A 14 -6.89 -9.95 -8.48
C LYS A 14 -6.92 -10.10 -10.01
N PHE A 15 -7.30 -9.06 -10.75
CA PHE A 15 -7.22 -9.10 -12.22
C PHE A 15 -5.78 -9.22 -12.72
N TYR A 16 -4.81 -8.57 -12.07
CA TYR A 16 -3.39 -8.74 -12.37
C TYR A 16 -2.92 -10.17 -12.24
N LEU A 17 -3.31 -10.85 -11.17
CA LEU A 17 -2.93 -12.25 -10.94
C LEU A 17 -3.57 -13.20 -11.97
N ILE A 18 -4.76 -12.88 -12.48
CA ILE A 18 -5.47 -13.73 -13.44
C ILE A 18 -4.95 -13.52 -14.87
N ALA A 19 -4.73 -12.28 -15.29
CA ALA A 19 -4.40 -11.93 -16.67
C ALA A 19 -3.46 -10.71 -16.74
N PRO A 20 -2.18 -10.85 -16.33
CA PRO A 20 -1.26 -9.70 -16.18
C PRO A 20 -1.06 -8.93 -17.50
N ASN A 21 -1.09 -9.62 -18.65
CA ASN A 21 -0.95 -9.01 -19.97
C ASN A 21 -2.11 -8.08 -20.35
N GLN A 22 -3.30 -8.30 -19.78
CA GLN A 22 -4.48 -7.47 -20.05
C GLN A 22 -4.50 -6.19 -19.20
N VAL A 23 -3.68 -6.13 -18.15
CA VAL A 23 -3.72 -5.07 -17.14
C VAL A 23 -2.35 -4.46 -16.86
N GLN A 24 -1.52 -4.28 -17.88
CA GLN A 24 -0.19 -3.65 -17.73
C GLN A 24 -0.25 -2.20 -17.19
N HIS A 25 -1.35 -1.48 -17.44
CA HIS A 25 -1.53 -0.08 -17.03
C HIS A 25 -1.89 0.10 -15.53
N ILE A 26 -1.98 -0.98 -14.76
CA ILE A 26 -2.41 -0.90 -13.35
C ILE A 26 -1.31 -0.42 -12.40
N HIS A 27 -0.05 -0.50 -12.80
CA HIS A 27 1.07 -0.06 -11.95
C HIS A 27 0.91 1.42 -11.57
N ASP A 28 0.44 2.26 -12.51
CA ASP A 28 0.13 3.67 -12.25
C ASP A 28 -1.04 3.84 -11.27
N LYS A 29 -2.01 2.93 -11.31
CA LYS A 29 -3.14 2.94 -10.37
C LYS A 29 -2.70 2.58 -8.95
N PHE A 30 -1.80 1.61 -8.80
CA PHE A 30 -1.22 1.27 -7.51
C PHE A 30 -0.32 2.38 -6.95
N ARG A 31 0.48 3.03 -7.79
CA ARG A 31 1.29 4.20 -7.38
C ARG A 31 0.40 5.34 -6.87
N LYS A 32 -0.71 5.61 -7.57
CA LYS A 32 -1.70 6.60 -7.11
C LYS A 32 -2.39 6.20 -5.80
N ALA A 33 -2.70 4.91 -5.62
CA ALA A 33 -3.30 4.41 -4.39
C ALA A 33 -2.34 4.46 -3.19
N LEU A 34 -1.03 4.33 -3.42
CA LEU A 34 0.01 4.48 -2.38
C LEU A 34 0.07 5.90 -1.83
N CYS A 35 -0.29 6.89 -2.63
CA CYS A 35 -0.37 8.29 -2.22
C CYS A 35 -1.79 8.74 -1.86
N ASP A 36 -2.73 7.80 -1.65
CA ASP A 36 -4.11 8.14 -1.29
C ASP A 36 -4.15 8.79 0.10
N ARG A 37 -5.04 9.79 0.25
CA ARG A 37 -5.22 10.51 1.52
C ARG A 37 -5.85 9.62 2.59
N ASP A 38 -6.61 8.61 2.19
CA ASP A 38 -7.17 7.62 3.09
C ASP A 38 -6.11 6.55 3.40
N ALA A 39 -5.72 6.45 4.67
CA ALA A 39 -4.73 5.49 5.12
C ALA A 39 -5.15 4.03 4.90
N GLY A 40 -6.45 3.74 4.81
CA GLY A 40 -6.97 2.41 4.49
C GLY A 40 -6.76 2.01 3.03
N VAL A 41 -6.87 2.97 2.10
CA VAL A 41 -6.55 2.77 0.69
C VAL A 41 -5.04 2.64 0.50
N MET A 42 -4.25 3.52 1.13
CA MET A 42 -2.79 3.42 1.16
C MET A 42 -2.35 2.04 1.69
N ALA A 43 -2.90 1.58 2.81
CA ALA A 43 -2.59 0.27 3.40
C ALA A 43 -2.84 -0.90 2.42
N ALA A 44 -3.96 -0.85 1.70
CA ALA A 44 -4.29 -1.88 0.71
C ALA A 44 -3.30 -1.89 -0.45
N SER A 45 -2.87 -0.72 -0.94
CA SER A 45 -1.84 -0.64 -1.98
C SER A 45 -0.47 -1.12 -1.50
N LEU A 46 -0.10 -0.79 -0.26
CA LEU A 46 1.13 -1.26 0.36
C LEU A 46 1.15 -2.80 0.44
N HIS A 47 0.00 -3.43 0.69
CA HIS A 47 -0.09 -4.88 0.78
C HIS A 47 0.20 -5.54 -0.56
N ILE A 48 -0.28 -4.92 -1.64
CA ILE A 48 -0.01 -5.35 -3.01
C ILE A 48 1.47 -5.19 -3.33
N TYR A 49 2.09 -4.05 -3.00
CA TYR A 49 3.53 -3.84 -3.21
C TYR A 49 4.38 -4.87 -2.48
N LEU A 50 4.02 -5.26 -1.25
CA LEU A 50 4.73 -6.32 -0.53
C LEU A 50 4.73 -7.64 -1.31
N GLN A 51 3.62 -8.01 -1.97
CA GLN A 51 3.58 -9.22 -2.80
C GLN A 51 4.41 -9.07 -4.08
N MET A 52 4.25 -7.93 -4.78
CA MET A 52 4.95 -7.70 -6.04
C MET A 52 6.47 -7.58 -5.88
N ILE A 53 6.93 -7.02 -4.75
CA ILE A 53 8.36 -6.90 -4.42
C ILE A 53 8.97 -8.28 -4.14
N LYS A 54 8.22 -9.20 -3.52
CA LYS A 54 8.67 -10.59 -3.32
C LYS A 54 8.89 -11.33 -4.64
N GLU A 55 8.07 -11.03 -5.65
CA GLU A 55 8.20 -11.62 -6.98
C GLU A 55 9.33 -10.97 -7.80
N ASN A 56 9.44 -9.64 -7.79
CA ASN A 56 10.48 -8.89 -8.48
C ASN A 56 10.94 -7.66 -7.70
N SER A 57 11.98 -7.82 -6.88
CA SER A 57 12.50 -6.74 -6.04
C SER A 57 13.17 -5.62 -6.83
N SER A 58 13.74 -5.92 -8.01
CA SER A 58 14.47 -4.94 -8.81
C SER A 58 13.56 -3.85 -9.40
N GLY A 59 12.32 -4.21 -9.74
CA GLY A 59 11.35 -3.31 -10.37
C GLY A 59 10.75 -2.23 -9.47
N TYR A 60 11.01 -2.26 -8.15
CA TYR A 60 10.39 -1.34 -7.18
C TYR A 60 11.40 -0.65 -6.26
N LYS A 61 12.71 -0.73 -6.55
CA LYS A 61 13.74 -0.08 -5.73
C LYS A 61 13.53 1.43 -5.60
N ASP A 62 12.99 2.07 -6.64
CA ASP A 62 12.63 3.49 -6.67
C ASP A 62 11.60 3.88 -5.59
N LEU A 63 10.75 2.93 -5.17
CA LEU A 63 9.71 3.18 -4.16
C LEU A 63 10.21 3.11 -2.72
N THR A 64 11.44 2.66 -2.48
CA THR A 64 12.02 2.54 -1.12
C THR A 64 11.92 3.84 -0.35
N GLY A 65 12.25 4.99 -0.98
CA GLY A 65 12.14 6.30 -0.33
C GLY A 65 10.70 6.65 0.06
N SER A 66 9.72 6.22 -0.73
CA SER A 66 8.29 6.42 -0.44
C SER A 66 7.88 5.57 0.77
N PHE A 67 8.29 4.30 0.85
CA PHE A 67 7.99 3.44 2.00
C PHE A 67 8.61 3.97 3.29
N VAL A 68 9.86 4.42 3.26
CA VAL A 68 10.51 5.07 4.41
C VAL A 68 9.75 6.32 4.85
N THR A 69 9.28 7.12 3.89
CA THR A 69 8.48 8.32 4.18
C THR A 69 7.16 7.98 4.86
N ILE A 70 6.45 6.96 4.34
CA ILE A 70 5.21 6.47 4.94
C ILE A 70 5.48 5.94 6.36
N LEU A 71 6.55 5.18 6.57
CA LEU A 71 6.91 4.67 7.89
C LEU A 71 7.16 5.81 8.89
N LYS A 72 7.90 6.85 8.49
CA LYS A 72 8.12 8.04 9.31
C LYS A 72 6.80 8.75 9.66
N GLN A 73 5.86 8.82 8.73
CA GLN A 73 4.53 9.38 8.99
C GLN A 73 3.72 8.54 9.98
N VAL A 74 3.76 7.21 9.84
CA VAL A 74 3.10 6.27 10.75
C VAL A 74 3.65 6.39 12.17
N VAL A 75 4.96 6.26 12.33
CA VAL A 75 5.63 6.34 13.65
C VAL A 75 5.47 7.74 14.26
N GLY A 76 5.45 8.79 13.43
CA GLY A 76 5.19 10.17 13.84
C GLY A 76 3.72 10.48 14.16
N GLY A 77 2.83 9.49 14.17
CA GLY A 77 1.41 9.67 14.54
C GLY A 77 0.63 10.55 13.57
N LYS A 78 1.03 10.61 12.29
CA LYS A 78 0.38 11.47 11.28
C LYS A 78 -0.89 10.85 10.69
N LEU A 79 -1.18 9.58 10.99
CA LEU A 79 -2.41 8.90 10.58
C LEU A 79 -3.55 9.18 11.57
N PRO A 80 -4.83 9.01 11.15
CA PRO A 80 -5.96 9.15 12.05
C PRO A 80 -5.87 8.20 13.27
N ILE A 81 -6.39 8.65 14.42
CA ILE A 81 -6.29 7.91 15.69
C ILE A 81 -6.96 6.53 15.64
N ASP A 82 -7.93 6.33 14.75
CA ASP A 82 -8.62 5.05 14.54
C ASP A 82 -7.69 3.96 14.02
N PHE A 83 -6.51 4.32 13.51
CA PHE A 83 -5.46 3.37 13.12
C PHE A 83 -4.57 2.98 14.30
N ASN A 84 -4.66 3.65 15.45
CA ASN A 84 -3.89 3.30 16.63
C ASN A 84 -4.48 2.04 17.29
N TYR A 85 -3.60 1.23 17.84
CA TYR A 85 -3.98 0.03 18.60
C TYR A 85 -3.18 -0.02 19.89
N HIS A 86 -3.87 0.01 21.03
CA HIS A 86 -3.24 0.12 22.37
C HIS A 86 -2.15 1.21 22.44
N SER A 87 -2.48 2.42 21.98
CA SER A 87 -1.56 3.57 21.93
C SER A 87 -0.34 3.40 21.02
N VAL A 88 -0.28 2.32 20.24
CA VAL A 88 0.74 2.12 19.20
C VAL A 88 0.20 2.64 17.86
N PRO A 89 0.91 3.54 17.16
CA PRO A 89 0.47 4.07 15.86
C PRO A 89 0.46 3.01 14.76
N ALA A 90 -0.70 2.63 14.24
CA ALA A 90 -0.87 1.71 13.10
C ALA A 90 0.13 0.54 13.05
N PRO A 91 0.18 -0.34 14.07
CA PRO A 91 1.23 -1.36 14.19
C PRO A 91 1.31 -2.31 13.00
N TRP A 92 0.17 -2.67 12.40
CA TRP A 92 0.16 -3.53 11.22
C TRP A 92 0.81 -2.88 10.00
N LEU A 93 0.69 -1.56 9.83
CA LEU A 93 1.38 -0.84 8.77
C LEU A 93 2.90 -0.82 9.02
N GLN A 94 3.32 -0.64 10.27
CA GLN A 94 4.74 -0.71 10.63
C GLN A 94 5.32 -2.10 10.28
N ILE A 95 4.64 -3.17 10.70
CA ILE A 95 5.04 -4.55 10.39
C ILE A 95 5.13 -4.75 8.88
N GLN A 96 4.14 -4.26 8.13
CA GLN A 96 4.10 -4.45 6.68
C GLN A 96 5.20 -3.67 5.94
N LEU A 97 5.59 -2.50 6.43
CA LEU A 97 6.67 -1.68 5.87
C LEU A 97 8.07 -2.24 6.16
N LEU A 98 8.21 -3.02 7.24
CA LEU A 98 9.47 -3.59 7.70
C LEU A 98 9.71 -5.04 7.24
N ARG A 99 8.69 -5.68 6.63
CA ARG A 99 8.76 -7.05 6.09
C ARG A 99 9.27 -7.08 4.66
#